data_AF-X1J1T6-F1
#
_entry.id   AF-X1J1T6-F1
#
_cell.length_a   1.000
_cell.length_b   1.000
_cell.length_c   1.000
_cell.angle_alpha   90.00
_cell.angle_beta   90.00
_cell.angle_gamma   90.00
#
_symmetry.space_group_name_H-M   'P 1'
#
loop_
_entity.id
_entity.type
_entity.pdbx_description
1 polymer ?
#
loop_
_entity_poly.entity_id
_entity_poly.type
_entity_poly.pdbx_seq_one_letter_code
_entity_poly.pdbx_strand_id
1 'polypeptide(L)'
;RPLIEIFHKEVEEYCEINNLKFCVDSSNNDTSFLRNRIRLDLLPLLSQEYNLQISKILLQMSKNLREDADFIRKKGEKEFGKVLRKERENKNQRWLVLDREKLFRLHPALQKRVLREGIRRIKGNLKEIGSDHLDSVLDLDGKRGTKQLSLPGNLVIQKQYEDFLIKRGESKNIPFARYLVIPGKTDLSQLSLTLETRLISVKPHSFLASSFMDLKEKVVLNEVSGFPEEEVFFDFDKLKPPLFLRNRKKGDRFCPLGMKGS
;
A
#
# COMPACT_ATOMS: atom_id res chain seq x y z
N ARG A 1 17.07 -1.24 13.28
CA ARG A 1 17.65 0.05 12.85
C ARG A 1 18.36 0.65 14.06
N PRO A 2 19.62 0.25 14.35
CA PRO A 2 20.31 0.62 15.60
C PRO A 2 20.56 2.13 15.74
N LEU A 3 20.86 2.81 14.63
CA LEU A 3 21.18 4.25 14.60
C LEU A 3 19.98 5.14 14.28
N ILE A 4 18.75 4.69 14.58
CA ILE A 4 17.53 5.43 14.17
C ILE A 4 17.33 6.75 14.94
N GLU A 5 17.96 6.88 16.11
CA GLU A 5 17.86 8.07 16.96
C GLU A 5 19.06 9.01 16.82
N ILE A 6 20.05 8.63 15.98
CA ILE A 6 21.30 9.36 15.80
C ILE A 6 21.21 10.15 14.49
N PHE A 7 21.55 11.43 14.54
CA PHE A 7 21.59 12.31 13.39
C PHE A 7 22.79 12.01 12.51
N HIS A 8 22.67 12.28 11.21
CA HIS A 8 23.75 12.03 10.26
C HIS A 8 25.06 12.73 10.64
N LYS A 9 24.97 13.98 11.13
CA LYS A 9 26.12 14.77 11.58
C LYS A 9 26.87 14.10 12.73
N GLU A 10 26.15 13.48 13.68
CA GLU A 10 26.76 12.74 14.79
C GLU A 10 27.50 11.49 14.30
N VAL A 11 27.01 10.84 13.23
CA VAL A 11 27.70 9.71 12.59
C VAL A 11 28.98 10.17 11.88
N GLU A 12 28.93 11.32 11.20
CA GLU A 12 30.10 11.90 10.53
C GLU A 12 31.18 12.30 11.54
N GLU A 13 30.80 13.02 12.60
CA GLU A 13 31.70 13.39 13.71
C GLU A 13 32.32 12.14 14.37
N TYR A 14 31.53 11.08 14.57
CA TYR A 14 32.06 9.82 15.09
C TYR A 14 33.09 9.18 14.15
N CYS A 15 32.84 9.18 12.83
CA CYS A 15 33.79 8.68 11.86
C CYS A 15 35.09 9.49 11.84
N GLU A 16 35.01 10.82 11.96
CA GLU A 16 36.17 11.70 12.05
C GLU A 16 37.00 11.43 13.30
N ILE A 17 36.38 11.41 14.48
CA ILE A 17 37.06 11.16 15.76
C ILE A 17 37.79 9.82 15.78
N ASN A 18 37.22 8.80 15.12
CA ASN A 18 37.76 7.45 15.09
C ASN A 18 38.59 7.14 13.82
N ASN A 19 38.85 8.14 12.97
CA ASN A 19 39.57 7.98 11.70
C ASN A 19 39.01 6.86 10.80
N LEU A 20 37.68 6.71 10.78
CA LEU A 20 36.99 5.71 9.97
C LEU A 20 36.75 6.24 8.56
N LYS A 21 37.33 5.55 7.56
CA LYS A 21 37.07 5.85 6.15
C LYS A 21 35.74 5.21 5.72
N PHE A 22 34.88 5.98 5.07
CA PHE A 22 33.62 5.50 4.50
C PHE A 22 33.53 5.84 3.00
N CYS A 23 32.72 5.07 2.28
CA CYS A 23 32.46 5.28 0.85
C CYS A 23 31.20 6.13 0.66
N VAL A 24 31.26 7.13 -0.22
CA VAL A 24 30.11 7.94 -0.60
C VAL A 24 29.53 7.40 -1.90
N ASP A 25 28.29 6.92 -1.87
CA ASP A 25 27.59 6.47 -3.08
C ASP A 25 27.09 7.68 -3.89
N SER A 26 27.43 7.72 -5.18
CA SER A 26 26.95 8.71 -6.14
C SER A 26 25.41 8.85 -6.21
N SER A 27 24.66 7.77 -5.98
CA SER A 27 23.19 7.78 -6.01
C SER A 27 22.57 8.54 -4.85
N ASN A 28 23.33 8.87 -3.80
CA ASN A 28 22.85 9.64 -2.64
C ASN A 28 22.44 11.07 -3.01
N ASN A 29 22.99 11.61 -4.10
CA ASN A 29 22.73 12.97 -4.56
C ASN A 29 21.67 13.04 -5.68
N ASP A 30 21.11 11.90 -6.08
CA ASP A 30 20.10 11.84 -7.14
C ASP A 30 18.70 12.20 -6.59
N THR A 31 18.19 13.38 -6.94
CA THR A 31 16.89 13.91 -6.51
C THR A 31 15.69 13.35 -7.29
N SER A 32 15.91 12.44 -8.24
CA SER A 32 14.83 11.66 -8.86
C SER A 32 14.13 10.77 -7.83
N PHE A 33 14.86 10.31 -6.81
CA PHE A 33 14.30 9.56 -5.69
C PHE A 33 13.64 10.50 -4.68
N LEU A 34 12.35 10.28 -4.39
CA LEU A 34 11.59 11.09 -3.42
C LEU A 34 12.29 11.19 -2.06
N ARG A 35 12.92 10.10 -1.58
CA ARG A 35 13.68 10.09 -0.32
C ARG A 35 14.85 11.09 -0.35
N ASN A 36 15.60 11.14 -1.44
CA ASN A 36 16.73 12.04 -1.57
C ASN A 36 16.25 13.48 -1.69
N ARG A 37 15.19 13.73 -2.47
CA ARG A 37 14.54 15.04 -2.56
C ARG A 37 14.07 15.56 -1.20
N ILE A 38 13.43 14.71 -0.39
CA ILE A 38 13.04 15.08 0.98
C ILE A 38 14.28 15.43 1.83
N ARG A 39 15.35 14.65 1.71
CA ARG A 39 16.58 14.83 2.50
C ARG A 39 17.39 16.06 2.11
N LEU A 40 17.53 16.31 0.80
CA LEU A 40 18.42 17.33 0.24
C LEU A 40 17.73 18.68 0.06
N ASP A 41 16.43 18.68 -0.20
CA ASP A 41 15.70 19.91 -0.53
C ASP A 41 14.73 20.29 0.60
N LEU A 42 13.77 19.41 0.90
CA LEU A 42 12.66 19.76 1.81
C LEU A 42 13.09 19.91 3.27
N LEU A 43 13.86 18.96 3.81
CA LEU A 43 14.29 19.01 5.21
C LEU A 43 15.21 20.21 5.50
N PRO A 44 16.21 20.53 4.64
CA PRO A 44 17.00 21.76 4.80
C PRO A 44 16.15 23.03 4.74
N LEU A 45 15.22 23.12 3.78
CA LEU A 45 14.28 24.25 3.68
C LEU A 45 13.49 24.44 4.99
N LEU A 46 12.86 23.37 5.49
CA LEU A 46 12.10 23.40 6.75
C LEU A 46 12.99 23.78 7.95
N SER A 47 14.23 23.29 7.97
CA SER A 47 15.16 23.59 9.05
C SER A 47 15.65 25.03 9.03
N GLN A 48 15.95 25.59 7.86
CA GLN A 48 16.57 26.90 7.72
C GLN A 48 15.53 28.03 7.75
N GLU A 49 14.38 27.85 7.11
CA GLU A 49 13.39 28.92 6.95
C GLU A 49 12.30 28.91 8.01
N TYR A 50 12.02 27.77 8.64
CA TYR A 50 10.90 27.64 9.59
C TYR A 50 11.35 27.33 11.02
N ASN A 51 12.11 26.25 11.21
CA ASN A 51 12.54 25.84 12.55
C ASN A 51 13.81 24.99 12.53
N LEU A 52 14.90 25.52 13.08
CA LEU A 52 16.20 24.85 13.21
C LEU A 52 16.14 23.49 13.94
N GLN A 53 15.10 23.24 14.73
CA GLN A 53 14.90 22.01 15.49
C GLN A 53 13.87 21.06 14.88
N ILE A 54 13.40 21.30 13.65
CA ILE A 54 12.33 20.50 13.02
C ILE A 54 12.64 19.00 13.05
N SER A 55 13.88 18.60 12.78
CA SER A 55 14.30 17.20 12.81
C SER A 55 14.17 16.57 14.21
N LYS A 56 14.47 17.33 15.27
CA LYS A 56 14.29 16.89 16.66
C LYS A 56 12.81 16.78 17.03
N ILE A 57 11.99 17.74 16.61
CA ILE A 57 10.53 17.75 16.83
C ILE A 57 9.89 16.55 16.13
N LEU A 58 10.23 16.29 14.86
CA LEU A 58 9.74 15.14 14.10
C LEU A 58 10.16 13.82 14.76
N LEU A 59 11.39 13.73 15.27
CA LEU A 59 11.85 12.56 16.03
C LEU A 59 11.01 12.35 17.28
N GLN A 60 10.80 13.39 18.10
CA GLN A 60 9.98 13.30 19.31
C GLN A 60 8.53 12.95 19.01
N MET A 61 7.93 13.59 17.99
CA MET A 61 6.58 13.25 17.53
C MET A 61 6.49 11.78 17.10
N SER A 62 7.50 11.27 16.40
CA SER A 62 7.55 9.86 16.01
C SER A 62 7.64 8.90 17.20
N LYS A 63 8.29 9.31 18.30
CA LYS A 63 8.37 8.54 19.55
C LYS A 63 6.99 8.48 20.21
N ASN A 64 6.36 9.64 20.42
CA ASN A 64 5.03 9.73 21.02
C ASN A 64 3.97 8.94 20.22
N LEU A 65 3.93 9.13 18.89
CA LEU A 65 3.00 8.40 18.02
C LEU A 65 3.22 6.88 18.04
N ARG A 66 4.45 6.42 18.26
CA ARG A 66 4.76 4.99 18.38
C ARG A 66 4.19 4.41 19.67
N GLU A 67 4.32 5.14 20.77
CA GLU A 67 3.75 4.75 22.07
C GLU A 67 2.22 4.72 22.01
N ASP A 68 1.61 5.76 21.45
CA ASP A 68 0.16 5.83 21.24
C ASP A 68 -0.33 4.68 20.34
N ALA A 69 0.37 4.45 19.22
CA ALA A 69 0.02 3.36 18.31
C ALA A 69 0.15 1.99 18.98
N ASP A 70 1.15 1.78 19.84
CA ASP A 70 1.32 0.54 20.60
C ASP A 70 0.19 0.33 21.62
N PHE A 71 -0.16 1.39 22.37
CA PHE A 71 -1.27 1.35 23.31
C PHE A 71 -2.59 1.02 22.61
N ILE A 72 -2.92 1.73 21.53
CA ILE A 72 -4.14 1.52 20.74
C ILE A 72 -4.15 0.12 20.12
N ARG A 73 -3.00 -0.37 19.63
CA ARG A 73 -2.87 -1.74 19.11
C ARG A 73 -3.19 -2.78 20.18
N LYS A 74 -2.54 -2.69 21.35
CA LYS A 74 -2.77 -3.61 22.48
C LYS A 74 -4.22 -3.58 22.95
N LYS A 75 -4.83 -2.38 23.01
CA LYS A 75 -6.26 -2.24 23.33
C LYS A 75 -7.13 -2.91 22.26
N GLY A 76 -6.83 -2.72 20.98
CA GLY A 76 -7.52 -3.39 19.88
C GLY A 76 -7.43 -4.92 19.93
N GLU A 77 -6.27 -5.49 20.28
CA GLU A 77 -6.10 -6.94 20.46
C GLU A 77 -6.94 -7.47 21.63
N LYS A 78 -7.04 -6.72 22.73
CA LYS A 78 -7.91 -7.07 23.87
C LYS A 78 -9.39 -7.02 23.50
N GLU A 79 -9.83 -5.96 22.83
CA GLU A 79 -11.22 -5.82 22.39
C GLU A 79 -11.59 -6.87 21.33
N PHE A 80 -10.65 -7.27 20.48
CA PHE A 80 -10.87 -8.34 19.51
C PHE A 80 -11.31 -9.64 20.20
N GLY A 81 -10.69 -10.00 21.33
CA GLY A 81 -11.08 -11.18 22.11
C GLY A 81 -12.52 -11.13 22.64
N LYS A 82 -13.05 -9.93 22.92
CA LYS A 82 -14.43 -9.74 23.40
C LYS A 82 -15.47 -9.75 22.27
N VAL A 83 -15.06 -9.28 21.09
CA VAL A 83 -15.86 -9.22 19.87
C VAL A 83 -15.92 -10.59 19.18
N LEU A 84 -14.86 -11.41 19.29
CA LEU A 84 -14.82 -12.73 18.69
C LEU A 84 -15.87 -13.65 19.35
N ARG A 85 -16.87 -14.09 18.58
CA ARG A 85 -17.85 -15.09 19.03
C ARG A 85 -17.29 -16.50 18.88
N LYS A 86 -16.79 -16.81 17.69
CA LYS A 86 -16.35 -18.18 17.33
C LYS A 86 -15.19 -18.12 16.36
N GLU A 87 -14.29 -19.06 16.56
CA GLU A 87 -13.27 -19.41 15.59
C GLU A 87 -13.57 -20.80 15.07
N ARG A 88 -13.55 -20.96 13.75
CA ARG A 88 -13.87 -22.21 13.08
C ARG A 88 -12.76 -22.55 12.11
N GLU A 89 -12.44 -23.83 12.05
CA GLU A 89 -11.46 -24.37 11.13
C GLU A 89 -11.97 -25.71 10.62
N ASN A 90 -11.88 -25.92 9.31
CA ASN A 90 -12.03 -27.21 8.67
C ASN A 90 -10.73 -27.54 7.92
N LYS A 91 -10.65 -28.75 7.33
CA LYS A 91 -9.43 -29.22 6.63
C LYS A 91 -8.87 -28.24 5.58
N ASN A 92 -9.71 -27.34 5.03
CA ASN A 92 -9.36 -26.47 3.90
C ASN A 92 -9.51 -24.96 4.19
N GLN A 93 -10.10 -24.56 5.32
CA GLN A 93 -10.49 -23.17 5.56
C GLN A 93 -10.63 -22.86 7.05
N ARG A 94 -10.06 -21.72 7.44
CA ARG A 94 -10.28 -21.07 8.74
C ARG A 94 -11.13 -19.82 8.55
N TRP A 95 -12.08 -19.59 9.44
CA TRP A 95 -12.87 -18.36 9.48
C TRP A 95 -13.19 -17.92 10.91
N LEU A 96 -13.36 -16.61 11.06
CA LEU A 96 -13.67 -15.94 12.32
C LEU A 96 -15.09 -15.37 12.24
N VAL A 97 -15.84 -15.51 13.32
CA VAL A 97 -17.17 -14.94 13.49
C VAL A 97 -17.08 -13.87 14.58
N LEU A 98 -17.29 -12.62 14.19
CA LEU A 98 -17.27 -11.44 15.05
C LEU A 98 -18.69 -10.99 15.36
N ASP A 99 -18.93 -10.63 16.62
CA ASP A 99 -20.16 -10.00 17.07
C ASP A 99 -20.26 -8.59 16.47
N ARG A 100 -21.22 -8.39 15.56
CA ARG A 100 -21.43 -7.11 14.89
C ARG A 100 -21.73 -6.01 15.90
N GLU A 101 -22.70 -6.21 16.77
CA GLU A 101 -23.14 -5.17 17.69
C GLU A 101 -22.00 -4.74 18.63
N LYS A 102 -21.24 -5.69 19.17
CA LYS A 102 -20.07 -5.36 20.00
C LYS A 102 -19.00 -4.62 19.22
N LEU A 103 -18.74 -4.99 17.96
CA LEU A 103 -17.77 -4.30 17.11
C LEU A 103 -18.16 -2.83 16.91
N PHE A 104 -19.40 -2.56 16.49
CA PHE A 104 -19.83 -1.20 16.14
C PHE A 104 -20.09 -0.31 17.36
N ARG A 105 -20.24 -0.87 18.56
CA ARG A 105 -20.22 -0.09 19.82
C ARG A 105 -18.83 0.41 20.20
N LEU A 106 -17.75 -0.14 19.64
CA LEU A 106 -16.40 0.36 19.89
C LEU A 106 -16.17 1.70 19.21
N HIS A 107 -15.23 2.47 19.75
CA HIS A 107 -14.72 3.68 19.08
C HIS A 107 -14.19 3.34 17.67
N PRO A 108 -14.40 4.19 16.63
CA PRO A 108 -13.98 3.90 15.25
C PRO A 108 -12.52 3.48 15.10
N ALA A 109 -11.63 4.11 15.88
CA ALA A 109 -10.21 3.73 15.92
C ALA A 109 -10.00 2.27 16.35
N LEU A 110 -10.79 1.75 17.31
CA LEU A 110 -10.71 0.37 17.77
C LEU A 110 -11.40 -0.60 16.80
N GLN A 111 -12.49 -0.19 16.15
CA GLN A 111 -13.14 -0.98 15.10
C GLN A 111 -12.14 -1.38 14.01
N LYS A 112 -11.38 -0.41 13.47
CA LYS A 112 -10.32 -0.66 12.47
C LYS A 112 -9.23 -1.60 13.00
N ARG A 113 -8.86 -1.50 14.29
CA ARG A 113 -7.82 -2.37 14.89
C ARG A 113 -8.32 -3.81 15.09
N VAL A 114 -9.57 -3.99 15.52
CA VAL A 114 -10.21 -5.30 15.65
C VAL A 114 -10.33 -5.97 14.28
N LEU A 115 -10.73 -5.23 13.24
CA LEU A 115 -10.76 -5.76 11.86
C LEU A 115 -9.37 -6.14 11.36
N ARG A 116 -8.36 -5.29 11.57
CA ARG A 116 -6.97 -5.62 11.22
C ARG A 116 -6.49 -6.87 11.96
N GLU A 117 -6.86 -7.06 13.22
CA GLU A 117 -6.49 -8.25 13.98
C GLU A 117 -7.12 -9.52 13.38
N GLY A 118 -8.42 -9.48 13.08
CA GLY A 118 -9.11 -10.59 12.41
C GLY A 118 -8.51 -10.93 11.05
N ILE A 119 -8.22 -9.90 10.24
CA ILE A 119 -7.57 -10.07 8.93
C ILE A 119 -6.16 -10.66 9.11
N ARG A 120 -5.38 -10.20 10.09
CA ARG A 120 -4.04 -10.74 10.38
C ARG A 120 -4.09 -12.23 10.71
N ARG A 121 -5.08 -12.68 11.50
CA ARG A 121 -5.23 -14.10 11.88
C ARG A 121 -5.60 -15.00 10.71
N ILE A 122 -6.36 -14.51 9.74
CA ILE A 122 -6.79 -15.28 8.55
C ILE A 122 -5.80 -15.18 7.38
N LYS A 123 -5.28 -13.98 7.09
CA LYS A 123 -4.32 -13.72 6.01
C LYS A 123 -2.89 -14.12 6.40
N GLY A 124 -2.52 -13.92 7.67
CA GLY A 124 -1.15 -14.03 8.19
C GLY A 124 -0.35 -12.73 8.13
N ASN A 125 -0.83 -11.70 7.40
CA ASN A 125 -0.19 -10.39 7.31
C ASN A 125 -1.21 -9.31 6.94
N LEU A 126 -0.77 -8.05 6.89
CA LEU A 126 -1.60 -6.88 6.53
C LEU A 126 -1.12 -6.19 5.25
N LYS A 127 -0.30 -6.85 4.44
CA LYS A 127 0.15 -6.27 3.16
C LYS A 127 -1.06 -5.98 2.28
N GLU A 128 -1.03 -4.86 1.58
CA GLU A 128 -2.11 -4.39 0.68
C GLU A 128 -3.43 -4.03 1.39
N ILE A 129 -3.51 -4.10 2.72
CA ILE A 129 -4.70 -3.71 3.47
C ILE A 129 -4.55 -2.25 3.97
N GLY A 130 -5.01 -1.34 3.10
CA GLY A 130 -5.11 0.11 3.35
C GLY A 130 -6.26 0.51 4.28
N SER A 131 -6.42 1.82 4.53
CA SER A 131 -7.55 2.33 5.31
C SER A 131 -8.86 2.19 4.55
N ASP A 132 -8.87 2.49 3.26
CA ASP A 132 -10.09 2.49 2.43
C ASP A 132 -10.77 1.13 2.39
N HIS A 133 -9.97 0.06 2.43
CA HIS A 133 -10.47 -1.31 2.59
C HIS A 133 -11.21 -1.51 3.92
N LEU A 134 -10.68 -0.98 5.02
CA LEU A 134 -11.30 -1.10 6.34
C LEU A 134 -12.56 -0.25 6.43
N ASP A 135 -12.52 0.95 5.85
CA ASP A 135 -13.67 1.84 5.76
C ASP A 135 -14.80 1.19 4.94
N SER A 136 -14.46 0.59 3.79
CA SER A 136 -15.40 -0.20 2.96
C SER A 136 -16.04 -1.38 3.71
N VAL A 137 -15.31 -2.00 4.65
CA VAL A 137 -15.83 -3.08 5.50
C VAL A 137 -16.82 -2.54 6.53
N LEU A 138 -16.49 -1.42 7.18
CA LEU A 138 -17.35 -0.77 8.15
C LEU A 138 -18.65 -0.26 7.48
N ASP A 139 -18.57 0.20 6.22
CA ASP A 139 -19.72 0.63 5.43
C ASP A 139 -20.70 -0.49 5.08
N LEU A 140 -20.29 -1.77 5.20
CA LEU A 140 -21.23 -2.90 5.06
C LEU A 140 -22.31 -2.88 6.13
N ASP A 141 -22.02 -2.27 7.29
CA ASP A 141 -22.95 -2.22 8.42
C ASP A 141 -24.22 -1.44 8.11
N GLY A 142 -24.09 -0.33 7.38
CA GLY A 142 -25.23 0.50 6.96
C GLY A 142 -26.11 -0.15 5.88
N LYS A 143 -25.65 -1.22 5.22
CA LYS A 143 -26.36 -1.87 4.10
C LYS A 143 -27.34 -2.93 4.60
N ARG A 144 -28.56 -2.97 4.04
CA ARG A 144 -29.58 -3.99 4.39
C ARG A 144 -29.20 -5.38 3.87
N GLY A 145 -29.54 -6.39 4.66
CA GLY A 145 -29.38 -7.81 4.32
C GLY A 145 -27.94 -8.33 4.40
N THR A 146 -27.76 -9.55 3.90
CA THR A 146 -26.45 -10.20 3.81
C THR A 146 -25.63 -9.60 2.68
N LYS A 147 -24.41 -9.14 2.99
CA LYS A 147 -23.49 -8.53 2.02
C LYS A 147 -22.09 -9.10 2.20
N GLN A 148 -21.32 -9.11 1.12
CA GLN A 148 -19.93 -9.55 1.13
C GLN A 148 -19.04 -8.54 0.42
N LEU A 149 -17.79 -8.47 0.86
CA LEU A 149 -16.73 -7.67 0.26
C LEU A 149 -15.48 -8.54 0.12
N SER A 150 -14.89 -8.50 -1.06
CA SER A 150 -13.61 -9.14 -1.34
C SER A 150 -12.47 -8.16 -1.08
N LEU A 151 -11.43 -8.62 -0.37
CA LEU A 151 -10.25 -7.85 -0.01
C LEU A 151 -8.98 -8.49 -0.58
N PRO A 152 -7.89 -7.71 -0.73
CA PRO A 152 -6.61 -8.21 -1.25
C PRO A 152 -6.09 -9.45 -0.52
N GLY A 153 -5.56 -10.41 -1.29
CA GLY A 153 -5.07 -11.68 -0.78
C GLY A 153 -6.16 -12.74 -0.56
N ASN A 154 -7.20 -12.73 -1.41
CA ASN A 154 -8.34 -13.65 -1.34
C ASN A 154 -9.03 -13.64 0.02
N LEU A 155 -9.19 -12.48 0.65
CA LEU A 155 -10.04 -12.37 1.84
C LEU A 155 -11.46 -12.03 1.43
N VAL A 156 -12.41 -12.57 2.18
CA VAL A 156 -13.81 -12.22 2.07
C VAL A 156 -14.29 -11.85 3.46
N ILE A 157 -14.88 -10.67 3.57
CA ILE A 157 -15.62 -10.24 4.75
C ILE A 157 -17.10 -10.23 4.42
N GLN A 158 -17.90 -10.89 5.24
CA GLN A 158 -19.32 -11.06 5.02
C GLN A 158 -20.10 -10.59 6.24
N LYS A 159 -21.07 -9.71 6.02
CA LYS A 159 -22.09 -9.35 7.00
C LYS A 159 -23.24 -10.36 6.90
N GLN A 160 -23.55 -11.04 7.99
CA GLN A 160 -24.69 -11.96 8.13
C GLN A 160 -25.47 -11.59 9.38
N TYR A 161 -26.60 -10.91 9.24
CA TYR A 161 -27.47 -10.50 10.37
C TYR A 161 -26.66 -9.85 11.52
N GLU A 162 -26.45 -10.59 12.62
CA GLU A 162 -25.75 -10.16 13.85
C GLU A 162 -24.24 -10.43 13.84
N ASP A 163 -23.71 -11.02 12.77
CA ASP A 163 -22.32 -11.49 12.69
C ASP A 163 -21.56 -10.87 11.51
N PHE A 164 -20.27 -10.61 11.74
CA PHE A 164 -19.27 -10.35 10.71
C PHE A 164 -18.34 -11.55 10.57
N LEU A 165 -18.31 -12.15 9.38
CA LEU A 165 -17.45 -13.27 9.08
C LEU A 165 -16.20 -12.81 8.34
N ILE A 166 -15.03 -13.22 8.80
CA ILE A 166 -13.76 -13.02 8.11
C ILE A 166 -13.25 -14.40 7.70
N LYS A 167 -13.12 -14.63 6.40
CA LYS A 167 -12.64 -15.91 5.84
C LYS A 167 -11.69 -15.67 4.68
N ARG A 168 -10.90 -16.69 4.32
CA ARG A 168 -10.32 -16.73 2.98
C ARG A 168 -11.42 -17.07 1.99
N GLY A 169 -11.56 -16.28 0.94
CA GLY A 169 -12.38 -16.63 -0.20
C GLY A 169 -11.82 -17.85 -0.95
N GLU A 170 -12.66 -18.46 -1.76
CA GLU A 170 -12.20 -19.43 -2.74
C GLU A 170 -11.36 -18.68 -3.77
N SER A 171 -10.04 -18.91 -3.77
CA SER A 171 -9.22 -18.45 -4.87
C SER A 171 -9.58 -19.29 -6.08
N LYS A 172 -10.50 -18.80 -6.92
CA LYS A 172 -10.54 -19.24 -8.31
C LYS A 172 -9.28 -18.68 -8.94
N ASN A 173 -8.19 -19.45 -8.90
CA ASN A 173 -7.02 -19.16 -9.71
C ASN A 173 -7.43 -19.48 -11.15
N ILE A 174 -8.13 -18.55 -11.80
CA ILE A 174 -8.57 -18.70 -13.16
C ILE A 174 -7.31 -18.49 -14.01
N PRO A 175 -6.77 -19.56 -14.63
CA PRO A 175 -5.59 -19.43 -15.44
C PRO A 175 -5.96 -18.64 -16.69
N PHE A 176 -5.25 -17.55 -16.94
CA PHE A 176 -5.33 -16.78 -18.17
C PHE A 176 -3.92 -16.62 -18.76
N ALA A 177 -3.87 -16.66 -20.08
CA ALA A 177 -2.72 -16.28 -20.88
C ALA A 177 -3.24 -15.72 -22.20
N ARG A 178 -3.00 -14.44 -22.48
CA ARG A 178 -3.49 -13.78 -23.69
C ARG A 178 -2.46 -12.81 -24.24
N TYR A 179 -2.31 -12.75 -25.57
CA TYR A 179 -1.51 -11.71 -26.20
C TYR A 179 -2.18 -10.35 -26.00
N LEU A 180 -1.36 -9.34 -25.71
CA LEU A 180 -1.81 -7.97 -25.54
C LEU A 180 -2.04 -7.35 -26.93
N VAL A 181 -3.25 -6.86 -27.17
CA VAL A 181 -3.57 -6.08 -28.38
C VAL A 181 -3.02 -4.67 -28.18
N ILE A 182 -2.10 -4.25 -29.07
CA ILE A 182 -1.46 -2.93 -29.02
C ILE A 182 -1.43 -2.32 -30.44
N PRO A 183 -2.02 -1.13 -30.65
CA PRO A 183 -2.97 -0.43 -29.76
C PRO A 183 -4.34 -1.13 -29.77
N GLY A 184 -5.08 -1.05 -28.67
CA GLY A 184 -6.46 -1.55 -28.61
C GLY A 184 -6.87 -2.13 -27.26
N LYS A 185 -8.00 -2.84 -27.26
CA LYS A 185 -8.59 -3.45 -26.06
C LYS A 185 -8.30 -4.95 -26.02
N THR A 186 -7.77 -5.41 -24.90
CA THR A 186 -7.59 -6.83 -24.58
C THR A 186 -8.60 -7.21 -23.52
N ASP A 187 -9.62 -7.97 -23.91
CA ASP A 187 -10.61 -8.48 -22.97
C ASP A 187 -10.05 -9.67 -22.18
N LEU A 188 -10.25 -9.67 -20.87
CA LEU A 188 -10.01 -10.78 -19.96
C LEU A 188 -11.34 -11.12 -19.30
N SER A 189 -12.30 -11.59 -20.09
CA SER A 189 -13.68 -11.87 -19.64
C SER A 189 -13.72 -12.88 -18.49
N GLN A 190 -12.73 -13.78 -18.42
CA GLN A 190 -12.50 -14.72 -17.33
C GLN A 190 -12.27 -14.05 -15.96
N LEU A 191 -11.74 -12.82 -15.97
CA LEU A 191 -11.49 -11.99 -14.80
C LEU A 191 -12.45 -10.79 -14.72
N SER A 192 -13.39 -10.66 -15.66
CA SER A 192 -14.22 -9.47 -15.83
C SER A 192 -13.41 -8.17 -15.94
N LEU A 193 -12.24 -8.23 -16.57
CA LEU A 193 -11.35 -7.09 -16.78
C LEU A 193 -11.18 -6.81 -18.28
N THR A 194 -11.01 -5.55 -18.64
CA THR A 194 -10.62 -5.15 -20.00
C THR A 194 -9.44 -4.21 -19.89
N LEU A 195 -8.32 -4.55 -20.53
CA LEU A 195 -7.17 -3.65 -20.61
C LEU A 195 -7.23 -2.86 -21.90
N GLU A 196 -7.05 -1.55 -21.81
CA GLU A 196 -6.90 -0.67 -22.96
C GLU A 196 -5.43 -0.26 -23.10
N THR A 197 -4.88 -0.38 -24.29
CA THR A 197 -3.53 0.05 -24.62
C THR A 197 -3.58 1.12 -25.70
N ARG A 198 -2.72 2.13 -25.55
CA ARG A 198 -2.57 3.23 -26.51
C ARG A 198 -1.09 3.46 -26.77
N LEU A 199 -0.74 3.67 -28.04
CA LEU A 199 0.59 4.14 -28.41
C LEU A 199 0.60 5.66 -28.36
N ILE A 200 1.54 6.22 -27.61
CA ILE A 200 1.69 7.66 -27.42
C ILE A 200 3.08 8.03 -27.93
N SER A 201 3.17 8.92 -28.92
CA SER A 201 4.43 9.38 -29.53
C SER A 201 5.07 10.56 -28.80
N VAL A 202 4.47 11.03 -27.71
CA VAL A 202 4.99 12.12 -26.89
C VAL A 202 6.00 11.53 -25.90
N LYS A 203 7.25 12.01 -25.93
CA LYS A 203 8.21 11.73 -24.85
C LYS A 203 7.61 12.27 -23.55
N PRO A 204 7.30 11.45 -22.54
CA PRO A 204 6.78 11.95 -21.28
C PRO A 204 7.83 12.87 -20.67
N HIS A 205 7.60 14.18 -20.71
CA HIS A 205 8.42 15.13 -19.97
C HIS A 205 8.01 14.98 -18.52
N SER A 206 8.71 14.08 -17.84
CA SER A 206 8.54 13.63 -16.46
C SER A 206 7.55 12.46 -16.25
N PHE A 207 8.10 11.38 -15.70
CA PHE A 207 7.38 10.37 -14.91
C PHE A 207 6.93 10.95 -13.53
N LEU A 208 6.76 12.26 -13.44
CA LEU A 208 6.28 12.98 -12.26
C LEU A 208 4.90 13.53 -12.59
N ALA A 209 3.94 13.23 -11.70
CA ALA A 209 2.52 13.50 -11.82
C ALA A 209 2.11 14.98 -12.00
N SER A 210 3.03 15.92 -12.24
CA SER A 210 2.76 17.36 -12.26
C SER A 210 2.73 18.01 -13.66
N SER A 211 3.01 17.28 -14.74
CA SER A 211 3.06 17.89 -16.09
C SER A 211 1.87 17.54 -17.00
N PHE A 212 0.70 17.29 -16.41
CA PHE A 212 -0.59 17.20 -17.14
C PHE A 212 -1.22 18.57 -17.44
N MET A 213 -0.54 19.69 -17.14
CA MET A 213 -1.13 21.03 -17.25
C MET A 213 -1.44 21.51 -18.68
N ASP A 214 -0.84 20.93 -19.73
CA ASP A 214 -0.95 21.47 -21.09
C ASP A 214 -1.82 20.68 -22.08
N LEU A 215 -2.51 19.62 -21.66
CA LEU A 215 -3.57 18.99 -22.47
C LEU A 215 -4.94 19.54 -22.05
N LYS A 216 -5.16 20.81 -22.39
CA LYS A 216 -6.34 21.62 -22.03
C LYS A 216 -7.62 21.32 -22.84
N GLU A 217 -7.82 20.08 -23.30
CA GLU A 217 -9.11 19.69 -23.88
C GLU A 217 -9.70 18.47 -23.18
N LYS A 218 -10.67 18.78 -22.29
CA LYS A 218 -11.75 17.90 -21.82
C LYS A 218 -11.36 16.66 -21.01
N VAL A 219 -10.72 16.84 -19.86
CA VAL A 219 -11.02 15.98 -18.70
C VAL A 219 -10.92 16.81 -17.43
N VAL A 220 -12.02 16.89 -16.68
CA VAL A 220 -12.03 17.39 -15.31
C VAL A 220 -11.31 16.35 -14.45
N LEU A 221 -10.04 16.59 -14.12
CA LEU A 221 -9.31 15.76 -13.16
C LEU A 221 -8.84 16.65 -12.01
N ASN A 222 -9.48 16.42 -10.87
CA ASN A 222 -9.05 16.89 -9.57
C ASN A 222 -7.61 16.43 -9.29
N GLU A 223 -6.88 17.30 -8.61
CA GLU A 223 -5.51 17.15 -8.12
C GLU A 223 -5.25 15.77 -7.51
N VAL A 224 -4.56 14.88 -8.23
CA VAL A 224 -3.99 13.65 -7.65
C VAL A 224 -2.52 13.56 -8.03
N SER A 225 -1.67 13.74 -7.02
CA SER A 225 -0.23 13.50 -7.09
C SER A 225 0.06 12.00 -7.02
N GLY A 226 0.05 11.32 -8.17
CA GLY A 226 0.43 9.91 -8.26
C GLY A 226 0.24 9.34 -9.67
N PHE A 227 0.92 8.23 -9.97
CA PHE A 227 0.46 7.37 -11.07
C PHE A 227 -0.93 6.85 -10.70
N PRO A 228 -1.91 6.86 -11.62
CA PRO A 228 -3.18 6.19 -11.36
C PRO A 228 -2.91 4.72 -11.01
N GLU A 229 -3.56 4.18 -9.98
CA GLU A 229 -3.39 2.77 -9.58
C GLU A 229 -3.72 1.79 -10.73
N GLU A 230 -4.46 2.26 -11.72
CA GLU A 230 -4.96 1.51 -12.88
C GLU A 230 -4.20 1.78 -14.18
N GLU A 231 -3.16 2.63 -14.17
CA GLU A 231 -2.40 2.99 -15.37
C GLU A 231 -0.89 2.75 -15.23
N VAL A 232 -0.26 2.30 -16.30
CA VAL A 232 1.19 2.08 -16.37
C VAL A 232 1.72 2.43 -17.76
N PHE A 233 2.90 3.05 -17.79
CA PHE A 233 3.57 3.46 -19.03
C PHE A 233 4.83 2.62 -19.25
N PHE A 234 5.03 2.18 -20.50
CA PHE A 234 6.22 1.45 -20.92
C PHE A 234 6.86 2.13 -22.11
N ASP A 235 8.19 2.10 -22.15
CA ASP A 235 8.97 2.52 -23.31
C ASP A 235 8.83 1.48 -24.42
N PHE A 236 7.98 1.75 -25.40
CA PHE A 236 7.60 0.79 -26.44
C PHE A 236 8.81 0.30 -27.26
N ASP A 237 9.80 1.17 -27.49
CA ASP A 237 11.00 0.84 -28.26
C ASP A 237 11.94 -0.15 -27.54
N LYS A 238 11.79 -0.30 -26.22
CA LYS A 238 12.56 -1.26 -25.41
C LYS A 238 11.85 -2.60 -25.24
N LEU A 239 10.61 -2.75 -25.69
CA LEU A 239 9.82 -3.96 -25.54
C LEU A 239 10.04 -4.92 -26.70
N LYS A 240 9.98 -6.23 -26.43
CA LYS A 240 10.06 -7.29 -27.45
C LYS A 240 8.67 -7.89 -27.69
N PRO A 241 7.97 -7.54 -28.78
CA PRO A 241 6.69 -8.16 -29.12
C PRO A 241 6.86 -9.64 -29.54
N PRO A 242 5.82 -10.48 -29.40
CA PRO A 242 4.49 -10.15 -28.88
C PRO A 242 4.47 -10.08 -27.35
N LEU A 243 3.79 -9.06 -26.81
CA LEU A 243 3.56 -8.94 -25.37
C LEU A 243 2.36 -9.80 -24.97
N PHE A 244 2.39 -10.35 -23.77
CA PHE A 244 1.32 -11.21 -23.25
C PHE A 244 1.02 -10.92 -21.78
N LEU A 245 -0.23 -11.13 -21.41
CA LEU A 245 -0.75 -11.09 -20.05
C LEU A 245 -0.92 -12.52 -19.56
N ARG A 246 -0.48 -12.81 -18.33
CA ARG A 246 -0.66 -14.12 -17.69
C ARG A 246 -0.72 -14.03 -16.18
N ASN A 247 -1.21 -15.08 -15.51
CA ASN A 247 -1.01 -15.23 -14.06
C ASN A 247 0.48 -15.28 -13.71
N ARG A 248 0.78 -14.86 -12.48
CA ARG A 248 2.09 -15.05 -11.87
C ARG A 248 2.41 -16.55 -11.76
N LYS A 249 3.62 -16.93 -12.15
CA LYS A 249 4.19 -18.28 -12.01
C LYS A 249 5.23 -18.29 -10.90
N LYS A 250 5.40 -19.45 -10.26
CA LYS A 250 6.45 -19.66 -9.26
C LYS A 250 7.81 -19.46 -9.93
N GLY A 251 8.67 -18.63 -9.33
CA GLY A 251 9.97 -18.27 -9.90
C GLY A 251 9.98 -16.96 -10.69
N ASP A 252 8.80 -16.34 -10.92
CA ASP A 252 8.75 -15.00 -11.52
C ASP A 252 9.53 -14.00 -10.65
N ARG A 253 10.46 -13.30 -11.32
CA ARG A 253 11.22 -12.17 -10.78
C ARG A 253 10.81 -10.91 -11.54
N PHE A 254 10.78 -9.78 -10.84
CA PHE A 254 10.50 -8.50 -11.46
C PHE A 254 11.37 -7.45 -10.80
N CYS A 255 11.89 -6.52 -11.60
CA CYS A 255 12.62 -5.37 -11.12
C CYS A 255 11.64 -4.17 -11.08
N PRO A 256 11.27 -3.66 -9.90
CA PRO A 256 10.44 -2.47 -9.82
C PRO A 256 11.13 -1.26 -10.49
N LEU A 257 10.33 -0.38 -11.08
CA LEU A 257 10.82 0.86 -11.68
C LEU A 257 11.64 1.66 -10.65
N GLY A 258 12.87 2.04 -11.00
CA GLY A 258 13.80 2.78 -10.13
C GLY A 258 14.65 1.92 -9.19
N MET A 259 14.51 0.60 -9.20
CA MET A 259 15.40 -0.29 -8.43
C MET A 259 16.47 -0.93 -9.34
N LYS A 260 17.64 -1.25 -8.78
CA LYS A 260 18.69 -2.05 -9.44
C LYS A 260 18.71 -3.43 -8.78
N GLY A 261 18.25 -4.48 -9.47
CA GLY A 261 18.22 -5.87 -8.98
C GLY A 261 17.08 -6.72 -9.54
N SER A 262 17.15 -8.05 -9.43
CA SER A 262 16.10 -9.02 -9.87
C SER A 262 15.36 -9.66 -8.71
#